data_AF-A0A0H5Q8A1-F1
#
_entry.id   AF-A0A0H5Q8A1-F1
#
_cell.length_a   1.000
_cell.length_b   1.000
_cell.length_c   1.000
_cell.angle_alpha   90.00
_cell.angle_beta   90.00
_cell.angle_gamma   90.00
#
_symmetry.space_group_name_H-M   'P 1'
#
loop_
_entity.id
_entity.type
_entity.pdbx_description
1 polymer ?
#
loop_
_entity_poly.entity_id
_entity_poly.type
_entity_poly.pdbx_seq_one_letter_code
_entity_poly.pdbx_strand_id
1 'polypeptide(L)'
;MKVLLRYFLTEKVTKKLHRPARYGNMGDVGNVAAKMSLTFRTRRRAVISVGVTISGMTGRGSIRHNNRSFSAANIDRSRTGLNVTFCQEDLKQVYHQVFDEALAAYNAKKKKTRDKIPDYYEHIRQGKQEKLFHEVIFQIGNKDDCGCGSPDGDRAAAVLKEFAESFQERNPHLRVFNAVLHMDEATPHIHIDFVPVATEQTRGLQTRVSMKQALKQQGFTSLGRNMTEWRAWMEREKQTLAELAQAHEFEIVSLGGGRKHMDLPEYRAAAQRLEAVQEQVIAADQELADLEKQKKALGGTVRALKAAEKVQVRLDTIQPEKTLTGAVKGVTVEQVEQLKAAALRGVQAEQMVKELTKKNNELQSRIPSVSKQLDEAKAQQKIRQENQRLQMDMVYLQEQLEEERNFSARLLAGIDAALDYLWEHLPEPLRPIIEKAQQLIPVPDVQKPVQKQERGHSWGDMSL
;
A
#
# COMPACT_ATOMS: atom_id res chain seq x y z
N MET A 1 8.79 37.41 24.51
CA MET A 1 10.05 36.71 24.16
C MET A 1 10.73 36.11 25.41
N LYS A 2 10.02 35.23 26.13
CA LYS A 2 10.51 34.47 27.31
C LYS A 2 9.55 33.33 27.68
N VAL A 3 9.02 32.59 26.68
CA VAL A 3 8.22 31.35 26.88
C VAL A 3 8.44 30.37 25.70
N LEU A 4 9.67 30.31 25.16
CA LEU A 4 10.01 29.44 24.02
C LEU A 4 11.28 28.60 24.27
N LEU A 5 11.64 28.38 25.55
CA LEU A 5 12.84 27.64 25.94
C LEU A 5 12.60 26.56 27.01
N ARG A 6 11.43 25.90 26.98
CA ARG A 6 11.13 24.72 27.82
C ARG A 6 10.80 23.44 27.06
N TYR A 7 10.80 23.46 25.72
CA TYR A 7 10.49 22.29 24.90
C TYR A 7 11.71 21.49 24.40
N PHE A 8 12.94 21.91 24.75
CA PHE A 8 14.18 21.29 24.24
C PHE A 8 14.98 20.50 25.29
N LEU A 9 14.38 20.14 26.45
CA LEU A 9 15.11 19.52 27.57
C LEU A 9 14.46 18.27 28.18
N THR A 10 13.69 17.51 27.39
CA THR A 10 13.13 16.20 27.81
C THR A 10 13.56 15.00 26.95
N GLU A 11 14.49 15.16 26.00
CA GLU A 11 15.01 14.06 25.17
C GLU A 11 16.34 13.43 25.65
N LYS A 12 16.82 13.76 26.86
CA LYS A 12 18.11 13.24 27.37
C LYS A 12 18.04 12.28 28.57
N VAL A 13 16.88 11.76 28.93
CA VAL A 13 16.76 10.79 30.03
C VAL A 13 15.96 9.57 29.59
N THR A 14 16.55 8.73 28.75
CA THR A 14 16.29 7.27 28.67
C THR A 14 17.34 6.58 27.79
N LYS A 15 18.62 6.83 28.07
CA LYS A 15 19.69 5.85 27.79
C LYS A 15 20.24 5.37 29.12
N LYS A 16 19.81 4.16 29.51
CA LYS A 16 20.46 3.18 30.41
C LYS A 16 19.41 2.54 31.32
N LEU A 17 18.96 1.34 30.95
CA LEU A 17 18.75 0.25 31.89
C LEU A 17 18.79 -1.09 31.12
N HIS A 18 19.88 -1.83 31.38
CA HIS A 18 20.00 -3.29 31.36
C HIS A 18 19.86 -4.07 30.03
N ARG A 19 21.01 -4.55 29.55
CA ARG A 19 21.13 -5.91 28.99
C ARG A 19 20.85 -6.94 30.09
N PRO A 20 20.14 -8.03 29.75
CA PRO A 20 20.56 -9.35 30.18
C PRO A 20 20.76 -10.30 28.97
N ALA A 21 21.35 -11.44 29.28
CA ALA A 21 22.05 -12.37 28.41
C ALA A 21 21.14 -13.35 27.61
N ARG A 22 21.76 -13.94 26.58
CA ARG A 22 21.46 -15.17 25.80
C ARG A 22 20.21 -16.00 26.16
N TYR A 23 19.48 -16.39 25.09
CA TYR A 23 18.81 -17.68 24.74
C TYR A 23 17.60 -17.27 23.85
N GLY A 24 17.56 -17.50 22.53
CA GLY A 24 17.27 -18.77 21.86
C GLY A 24 16.07 -18.54 20.92
N ASN A 25 16.20 -18.87 19.63
CA ASN A 25 15.17 -18.93 18.56
C ASN A 25 13.92 -18.03 18.65
N MET A 26 13.84 -17.03 17.75
CA MET A 26 12.58 -16.58 17.17
C MET A 26 12.73 -16.53 15.65
N GLY A 27 12.29 -17.61 15.00
CA GLY A 27 11.70 -17.49 13.67
C GLY A 27 10.32 -16.83 13.81
N ASP A 28 9.83 -16.24 12.71
CA ASP A 28 8.53 -15.56 12.57
C ASP A 28 8.42 -14.17 13.21
N VAL A 29 9.09 -13.17 12.63
CA VAL A 29 8.64 -11.76 12.74
C VAL A 29 8.83 -11.02 11.41
N GLY A 30 8.11 -11.46 10.39
CA GLY A 30 7.83 -10.65 9.20
C GLY A 30 6.51 -9.89 9.41
N ASN A 31 6.48 -8.61 9.06
CA ASN A 31 5.28 -7.75 8.91
C ASN A 31 4.48 -7.22 10.11
N VAL A 32 4.72 -7.61 11.37
CA VAL A 32 3.89 -7.11 12.49
C VAL A 32 4.32 -5.72 13.01
N ALA A 33 5.56 -5.30 12.79
CA ALA A 33 6.13 -4.12 13.46
C ALA A 33 5.64 -2.74 12.96
N ALA A 34 4.88 -2.68 11.85
CA ALA A 34 4.46 -1.39 11.25
C ALA A 34 3.02 -0.95 11.62
N LYS A 35 2.26 -1.73 12.39
CA LYS A 35 0.83 -1.46 12.67
C LYS A 35 0.41 -1.62 14.14
N MET A 36 1.35 -1.63 15.09
CA MET A 36 1.01 -1.71 16.51
C MET A 36 0.97 -0.30 17.12
N SER A 37 -0.22 0.19 17.46
CA SER A 37 -0.40 1.34 18.36
C SER A 37 -0.69 0.77 19.76
N LEU A 38 0.12 1.14 20.75
CA LEU A 38 -0.06 0.68 22.13
C LEU A 38 -0.79 1.76 22.92
N THR A 39 -2.12 1.70 22.96
CA THR A 39 -2.92 2.70 23.70
C THR A 39 -3.27 2.18 25.10
N PHE A 40 -2.66 2.76 26.14
CA PHE A 40 -3.01 2.45 27.52
C PHE A 40 -4.31 3.16 27.92
N ARG A 41 -5.45 2.47 27.82
CA ARG A 41 -6.66 2.88 28.55
C ARG A 41 -6.67 2.20 29.92
N THR A 42 -6.45 3.02 30.95
CA THR A 42 -6.74 2.76 32.38
C THR A 42 -6.28 1.42 32.97
N ARG A 43 -5.39 1.50 33.97
CA ARG A 43 -4.78 0.38 34.73
C ARG A 43 -5.56 -0.96 34.62
N ARG A 44 -5.00 -1.90 33.85
CA ARG A 44 -5.33 -3.34 33.72
C ARG A 44 -6.16 -3.78 32.50
N ARG A 45 -5.66 -3.51 31.28
CA ARG A 45 -5.58 -4.46 30.16
C ARG A 45 -4.88 -3.80 28.98
N ALA A 46 -3.79 -4.39 28.48
CA ALA A 46 -3.22 -4.00 27.19
C ALA A 46 -3.94 -4.82 26.12
N VAL A 47 -4.68 -4.15 25.24
CA VAL A 47 -5.23 -4.75 24.02
C VAL A 47 -4.30 -4.30 22.89
N ILE A 48 -3.72 -5.26 22.15
CA ILE A 48 -3.02 -4.97 20.91
C ILE A 48 -4.11 -4.74 19.86
N SER A 49 -4.38 -3.49 19.50
CA SER A 49 -5.22 -3.17 18.34
C SER A 49 -4.32 -3.02 17.12
N VAL A 50 -4.54 -3.87 16.11
CA VAL A 50 -3.95 -3.69 14.78
C VAL A 50 -4.89 -2.76 14.03
N GLY A 51 -4.44 -1.58 13.66
CA GLY A 51 -5.26 -0.65 12.91
C GLY A 51 -5.69 -1.24 11.55
N VAL A 52 -6.98 -1.14 11.23
CA VAL A 52 -7.58 -1.62 9.96
C VAL A 52 -7.88 -0.45 9.02
N THR A 53 -8.05 -0.75 7.74
CA THR A 53 -8.20 0.25 6.68
C THR A 53 -9.60 0.24 6.09
N ILE A 54 -10.13 1.41 5.71
CA ILE A 54 -11.38 1.50 4.94
C ILE A 54 -11.05 1.63 3.45
N SER A 55 -11.75 0.87 2.62
CA SER A 55 -11.70 1.00 1.17
C SER A 55 -13.09 1.17 0.58
N GLY A 56 -13.17 2.06 -0.42
CA GLY A 56 -14.36 2.33 -1.21
C GLY A 56 -13.91 2.60 -2.64
N MET A 57 -14.40 1.80 -3.60
CA MET A 57 -13.97 1.88 -5.00
C MET A 57 -15.13 1.69 -5.96
N THR A 58 -14.94 2.15 -7.20
CA THR A 58 -15.89 1.90 -8.29
C THR A 58 -15.63 0.52 -8.90
N GLY A 59 -16.65 -0.34 -8.89
CA GLY A 59 -16.59 -1.65 -9.52
C GLY A 59 -16.83 -1.59 -11.03
N ARG A 60 -16.64 -2.73 -11.71
CA ARG A 60 -16.89 -2.84 -13.17
C ARG A 60 -18.38 -2.99 -13.50
N GLY A 61 -19.23 -3.27 -12.50
CA GLY A 61 -20.67 -3.47 -12.64
C GLY A 61 -21.00 -4.85 -13.19
N SER A 62 -20.70 -5.92 -12.45
CA SER A 62 -20.98 -7.30 -12.89
C SER A 62 -22.09 -7.95 -12.06
N ILE A 63 -23.35 -7.71 -12.45
CA ILE A 63 -24.52 -8.29 -11.77
C ILE A 63 -24.44 -9.82 -11.67
N ARG A 64 -23.94 -10.49 -12.72
CA ARG A 64 -23.77 -11.95 -12.72
C ARG A 64 -22.74 -12.43 -11.70
N HIS A 65 -21.70 -11.64 -11.43
CA HIS A 65 -20.69 -11.96 -10.43
C HIS A 65 -21.27 -11.79 -9.02
N ASN A 66 -21.94 -10.65 -8.80
CA ASN A 66 -22.53 -10.28 -7.52
C ASN A 66 -23.58 -11.30 -7.09
N ASN A 67 -24.41 -11.76 -8.05
CA ASN A 67 -25.46 -12.73 -7.79
C ASN A 67 -25.02 -14.19 -8.00
N ARG A 68 -23.69 -14.43 -8.04
CA ARG A 68 -23.08 -15.77 -8.15
C ARG A 68 -23.64 -16.63 -9.28
N SER A 69 -24.10 -15.98 -10.36
CA SER A 69 -24.63 -16.63 -11.57
C SER A 69 -23.51 -17.18 -12.49
N PHE A 70 -22.25 -17.00 -12.11
CA PHE A 70 -21.09 -17.74 -12.59
C PHE A 70 -20.06 -17.89 -11.47
N SER A 71 -19.28 -18.97 -11.47
CA SER A 71 -18.21 -19.18 -10.47
C SER A 71 -16.88 -18.64 -10.97
N ALA A 72 -16.27 -17.73 -10.22
CA ALA A 72 -14.87 -17.31 -10.39
C ALA A 72 -13.94 -18.14 -9.49
N ALA A 73 -12.66 -18.25 -9.84
CA ALA A 73 -11.69 -19.11 -9.15
C ALA A 73 -11.35 -18.68 -7.71
N ASN A 74 -11.68 -17.44 -7.34
CA ASN A 74 -11.50 -16.86 -6.01
C ASN A 74 -12.66 -17.14 -5.04
N ILE A 75 -13.71 -17.83 -5.49
CA ILE A 75 -14.92 -18.09 -4.71
C ILE A 75 -14.80 -19.43 -3.99
N ASP A 76 -14.91 -19.41 -2.67
CA ASP A 76 -15.08 -20.60 -1.85
C ASP A 76 -16.56 -20.98 -1.77
N ARG A 77 -16.96 -21.93 -2.62
CA ARG A 77 -18.35 -22.40 -2.73
C ARG A 77 -18.94 -22.91 -1.42
N SER A 78 -18.13 -23.36 -0.47
CA SER A 78 -18.63 -23.83 0.83
C SER A 78 -19.22 -22.68 1.66
N ARG A 79 -18.79 -21.44 1.40
CA ARG A 79 -19.19 -20.23 2.13
C ARG A 79 -20.19 -19.37 1.37
N THR A 80 -20.54 -19.68 0.12
CA THR A 80 -21.50 -18.86 -0.66
C THR A 80 -22.87 -18.74 0.01
N GLY A 81 -23.28 -19.72 0.82
CA GLY A 81 -24.50 -19.64 1.63
C GLY A 81 -24.46 -18.59 2.75
N LEU A 82 -23.29 -18.02 3.05
CA LEU A 82 -23.09 -16.95 4.02
C LEU A 82 -23.20 -15.54 3.40
N ASN A 83 -23.30 -15.44 2.06
CA ASN A 83 -23.52 -14.16 1.39
C ASN A 83 -24.89 -13.59 1.77
N VAL A 84 -24.99 -12.27 1.84
CA VAL A 84 -26.25 -11.58 2.20
C VAL A 84 -26.68 -10.69 1.05
N THR A 85 -27.86 -10.96 0.49
CA THR A 85 -28.50 -10.13 -0.53
C THR A 85 -29.50 -9.18 0.13
N PHE A 86 -29.27 -7.89 0.02
CA PHE A 86 -30.14 -6.83 0.55
C PHE A 86 -31.18 -6.38 -0.46
N CYS A 87 -30.80 -6.35 -1.73
CA CYS A 87 -31.64 -5.96 -2.85
C CYS A 87 -31.20 -6.72 -4.09
N GLN A 88 -32.18 -7.17 -4.90
CA GLN A 88 -31.94 -7.83 -6.19
C GLN A 88 -33.17 -7.66 -7.08
N GLU A 89 -33.24 -6.53 -7.76
CA GLU A 89 -34.31 -6.16 -8.68
C GLU A 89 -33.85 -6.23 -10.14
N ASP A 90 -34.78 -6.46 -11.07
CA ASP A 90 -34.47 -6.39 -12.49
C ASP A 90 -34.21 -4.94 -12.91
N LEU A 91 -33.01 -4.68 -13.42
CA LEU A 91 -32.58 -3.33 -13.79
C LEU A 91 -33.52 -2.68 -14.81
N LYS A 92 -34.04 -3.45 -15.79
CA LYS A 92 -34.92 -2.89 -16.81
C LYS A 92 -36.26 -2.49 -16.20
N GLN A 93 -36.82 -3.30 -15.30
CA GLN A 93 -38.02 -2.94 -14.54
C GLN A 93 -37.81 -1.67 -13.70
N VAL A 94 -36.66 -1.53 -13.03
CA VAL A 94 -36.33 -0.31 -12.27
C VAL A 94 -36.34 0.92 -13.17
N TYR A 95 -35.81 0.81 -14.40
CA TYR A 95 -35.87 1.91 -15.36
C TYR A 95 -37.31 2.31 -15.71
N HIS A 96 -38.19 1.34 -15.95
CA HIS A 96 -39.58 1.61 -16.25
C HIS A 96 -40.31 2.26 -15.08
N GLN A 97 -40.08 1.79 -13.85
CA GLN A 97 -40.66 2.38 -12.64
C GLN A 97 -40.21 3.83 -12.41
N VAL A 98 -38.94 4.14 -12.67
CA VAL A 98 -38.36 5.45 -12.32
C VAL A 98 -38.55 6.50 -13.42
N PHE A 99 -38.52 6.09 -14.71
CA PHE A 99 -38.41 7.05 -15.81
C PHE A 99 -39.61 7.11 -16.75
N ASP A 100 -40.52 6.12 -16.77
CA ASP A 100 -41.56 6.05 -17.80
C ASP A 100 -42.56 7.21 -17.72
N GLU A 101 -42.90 7.69 -16.52
CA GLU A 101 -43.77 8.86 -16.37
C GLU A 101 -43.13 10.12 -16.99
N ALA A 102 -41.87 10.38 -16.66
CA ALA A 102 -41.12 11.53 -17.20
C ALA A 102 -40.89 11.37 -18.72
N LEU A 103 -40.67 10.15 -19.20
CA LEU A 103 -40.53 9.82 -20.62
C LEU A 103 -41.83 10.10 -21.39
N ALA A 104 -42.98 9.67 -20.85
CA ALA A 104 -44.29 9.92 -21.44
C ALA A 104 -44.56 11.43 -21.56
N ALA A 105 -44.31 12.19 -20.48
CA ALA A 105 -44.45 13.64 -20.48
C ALA A 105 -43.49 14.34 -21.46
N TYR A 106 -42.26 13.84 -21.61
CA TYR A 106 -41.30 14.33 -22.60
C TYR A 106 -41.77 14.08 -24.03
N ASN A 107 -42.19 12.84 -24.34
CA ASN A 107 -42.63 12.43 -25.66
C ASN A 107 -43.94 13.12 -26.09
N ALA A 108 -44.85 13.43 -25.15
CA ALA A 108 -46.06 14.18 -25.42
C ALA A 108 -45.78 15.58 -26.00
N LYS A 109 -44.65 16.20 -25.63
CA LYS A 109 -44.22 17.51 -26.13
C LYS A 109 -43.57 17.45 -27.53
N LYS A 110 -43.38 16.25 -28.11
CA LYS A 110 -42.69 16.06 -29.40
C LYS A 110 -43.67 15.89 -30.56
N LYS A 111 -43.49 16.72 -31.60
CA LYS A 111 -44.31 16.68 -32.81
C LYS A 111 -43.92 15.54 -33.77
N LYS A 112 -42.63 15.24 -33.93
CA LYS A 112 -42.13 14.22 -34.88
C LYS A 112 -41.79 12.92 -34.15
N THR A 113 -42.17 11.79 -34.73
CA THR A 113 -41.91 10.44 -34.16
C THR A 113 -40.42 10.18 -33.96
N ARG A 114 -39.56 10.65 -34.88
CA ARG A 114 -38.10 10.49 -34.77
C ARG A 114 -37.47 11.22 -33.57
N ASP A 115 -38.17 12.21 -32.99
CA ASP A 115 -37.69 12.99 -31.85
C ASP A 115 -38.20 12.40 -30.51
N LYS A 116 -39.05 11.36 -30.57
CA LYS A 116 -39.53 10.62 -29.40
C LYS A 116 -38.55 9.51 -29.04
N ILE A 117 -38.43 9.24 -27.75
CA ILE A 117 -37.62 8.14 -27.22
C ILE A 117 -38.58 6.98 -26.93
N PRO A 118 -38.49 5.84 -27.64
CA PRO A 118 -39.44 4.73 -27.45
C PRO A 118 -39.31 4.05 -26.09
N ASP A 119 -38.06 3.78 -25.68
CA ASP A 119 -37.71 3.08 -24.45
C ASP A 119 -36.45 3.74 -23.89
N TYR A 120 -36.51 4.23 -22.65
CA TYR A 120 -35.41 4.98 -22.06
C TYR A 120 -34.25 4.09 -21.61
N TYR A 121 -34.52 2.85 -21.20
CA TYR A 121 -33.47 1.88 -20.89
C TYR A 121 -32.62 1.58 -22.13
N GLU A 122 -33.26 1.27 -23.25
CA GLU A 122 -32.57 1.03 -24.54
C GLU A 122 -31.85 2.28 -25.03
N HIS A 123 -32.43 3.47 -24.81
CA HIS A 123 -31.78 4.74 -25.15
C HIS A 123 -30.47 4.93 -24.39
N ILE A 124 -30.44 4.66 -23.07
CA ILE A 124 -29.21 4.74 -22.28
C ILE A 124 -28.24 3.61 -22.66
N ARG A 125 -28.73 2.38 -22.85
CA ARG A 125 -27.91 1.22 -23.22
C ARG A 125 -27.15 1.42 -24.55
N GLN A 126 -27.80 2.07 -25.53
CA GLN A 126 -27.21 2.36 -26.83
C GLN A 126 -26.42 3.69 -26.85
N GLY A 127 -26.66 4.54 -25.84
CA GLY A 127 -25.97 5.80 -25.65
C GLY A 127 -24.52 5.63 -25.20
N LYS A 128 -23.73 6.69 -25.38
CA LYS A 128 -22.33 6.77 -24.91
C LYS A 128 -22.10 7.79 -23.80
N GLN A 129 -23.14 8.56 -23.45
CA GLN A 129 -23.04 9.67 -22.50
C GLN A 129 -23.11 9.21 -21.05
N GLU A 130 -24.03 8.30 -20.75
CA GLU A 130 -24.32 7.83 -19.39
C GLU A 130 -24.23 6.30 -19.36
N LYS A 131 -23.93 5.73 -18.19
CA LYS A 131 -23.96 4.28 -17.97
C LYS A 131 -25.36 3.85 -17.51
N LEU A 132 -25.73 2.60 -17.78
CA LEU A 132 -26.97 2.02 -17.27
C LEU A 132 -27.02 1.99 -15.73
N PHE A 133 -25.88 1.76 -15.10
CA PHE A 133 -25.74 1.79 -13.66
C PHE A 133 -24.28 1.97 -13.27
N HIS A 134 -24.05 2.19 -11.98
CA HIS A 134 -22.75 2.27 -11.35
C HIS A 134 -22.67 1.26 -10.21
N GLU A 135 -21.48 0.68 -10.02
CA GLU A 135 -21.18 -0.22 -8.91
C GLU A 135 -20.17 0.44 -7.98
N VAL A 136 -20.39 0.32 -6.68
CA VAL A 136 -19.40 0.63 -5.65
C VAL A 136 -19.16 -0.58 -4.77
N ILE A 137 -17.89 -0.73 -4.37
CA ILE A 137 -17.44 -1.84 -3.54
C ILE A 137 -16.81 -1.24 -2.27
N PHE A 138 -17.28 -1.69 -1.11
CA PHE A 138 -16.75 -1.29 0.18
C PHE A 138 -16.23 -2.50 0.97
N GLN A 139 -15.10 -2.29 1.65
CA GLN A 139 -14.44 -3.30 2.47
C GLN A 139 -13.70 -2.65 3.64
N ILE A 140 -13.66 -3.37 4.76
CA ILE A 140 -12.87 -3.07 5.96
C ILE A 140 -11.71 -4.05 6.03
N GLY A 141 -10.49 -3.55 6.22
CA GLY A 141 -9.28 -4.36 6.33
C GLY A 141 -8.86 -5.04 5.02
N ASN A 142 -8.10 -6.11 5.16
CA ASN A 142 -7.56 -7.02 4.17
C ASN A 142 -7.63 -8.46 4.72
N LYS A 143 -7.07 -9.44 3.99
CA LYS A 143 -7.17 -10.85 4.35
C LYS A 143 -6.54 -11.17 5.71
N ASP A 144 -5.49 -10.44 6.09
CA ASP A 144 -4.69 -10.75 7.28
C ASP A 144 -5.34 -10.22 8.57
N ASP A 145 -6.10 -9.13 8.50
CA ASP A 145 -6.79 -8.53 9.65
C ASP A 145 -8.31 -8.80 9.67
N CYS A 146 -8.98 -8.78 8.51
CA CYS A 146 -10.44 -8.97 8.40
C CYS A 146 -10.81 -10.10 7.42
N GLY A 147 -10.02 -11.17 7.33
CA GLY A 147 -10.32 -12.30 6.42
C GLY A 147 -11.65 -13.01 6.72
N CYS A 148 -12.36 -13.46 5.68
CA CYS A 148 -13.61 -14.22 5.87
C CYS A 148 -13.37 -15.49 6.70
N GLY A 149 -14.19 -15.73 7.72
CA GLY A 149 -14.05 -16.86 8.66
C GLY A 149 -13.20 -16.56 9.89
N SER A 150 -12.65 -15.34 10.02
CA SER A 150 -12.07 -14.86 11.27
C SER A 150 -13.10 -14.06 12.10
N PRO A 151 -12.92 -13.93 13.42
CA PRO A 151 -13.80 -13.10 14.26
C PRO A 151 -13.85 -11.63 13.80
N ASP A 152 -12.73 -11.07 13.37
CA ASP A 152 -12.65 -9.70 12.86
C ASP A 152 -13.29 -9.57 11.47
N GLY A 153 -13.26 -10.63 10.66
CA GLY A 153 -14.03 -10.72 9.41
C GLY A 153 -15.53 -10.71 9.68
N ASP A 154 -16.02 -11.50 10.63
CA ASP A 154 -17.45 -11.50 11.00
C ASP A 154 -17.89 -10.15 11.56
N ARG A 155 -17.03 -9.47 12.34
CA ARG A 155 -17.28 -8.10 12.80
C ARG A 155 -17.30 -7.09 11.65
N ALA A 156 -16.36 -7.19 10.71
CA ALA A 156 -16.36 -6.35 9.51
C ALA A 156 -17.63 -6.56 8.67
N ALA A 157 -18.11 -7.81 8.55
CA ALA A 157 -19.36 -8.12 7.88
C ALA A 157 -20.58 -7.50 8.58
N ALA A 158 -20.62 -7.49 9.91
CA ALA A 158 -21.67 -6.83 10.68
C ALA A 158 -21.71 -5.32 10.42
N VAL A 159 -20.55 -4.66 10.38
CA VAL A 159 -20.44 -3.23 10.03
C VAL A 159 -20.90 -2.97 8.59
N LEU A 160 -20.47 -3.80 7.63
CA LEU A 160 -20.88 -3.66 6.23
C LEU A 160 -22.38 -3.87 6.04
N LYS A 161 -23.00 -4.74 6.84
CA LYS A 161 -24.45 -4.95 6.86
C LYS A 161 -25.19 -3.68 7.31
N GLU A 162 -24.79 -3.09 8.43
CA GLU A 162 -25.37 -1.83 8.93
C GLU A 162 -25.19 -0.68 7.92
N PHE A 163 -24.00 -0.61 7.30
CA PHE A 163 -23.70 0.35 6.25
C PHE A 163 -24.63 0.21 5.05
N ALA A 164 -24.95 -1.02 4.65
CA ALA A 164 -25.83 -1.35 3.52
C ALA A 164 -27.29 -0.97 3.79
N GLU A 165 -27.80 -1.34 4.97
CA GLU A 165 -29.20 -1.12 5.38
C GLU A 165 -29.57 0.37 5.37
N SER A 166 -28.62 1.23 5.71
CA SER A 166 -28.79 2.69 5.75
C SER A 166 -28.35 3.40 4.45
N PHE A 167 -27.82 2.68 3.46
CA PHE A 167 -27.21 3.29 2.26
C PHE A 167 -28.21 4.05 1.39
N GLN A 168 -29.39 3.45 1.14
CA GLN A 168 -30.42 4.05 0.26
C GLN A 168 -31.00 5.33 0.86
N GLU A 169 -31.16 5.39 2.19
CA GLU A 169 -31.65 6.56 2.91
C GLU A 169 -30.67 7.74 2.84
N ARG A 170 -29.36 7.47 2.97
CA ARG A 170 -28.30 8.49 2.79
C ARG A 170 -28.15 8.97 1.35
N ASN A 171 -28.64 8.18 0.38
CA ASN A 171 -28.43 8.40 -1.05
C ASN A 171 -29.75 8.36 -1.83
N PRO A 172 -30.66 9.32 -1.59
CA PRO A 172 -32.01 9.30 -2.17
C PRO A 172 -32.04 9.44 -3.70
N HIS A 173 -30.99 10.00 -4.31
CA HIS A 173 -30.87 10.12 -5.77
C HIS A 173 -30.10 8.96 -6.41
N LEU A 174 -29.65 7.98 -5.63
CA LEU A 174 -28.98 6.77 -6.14
C LEU A 174 -29.90 5.58 -5.89
N ARG A 175 -30.71 5.20 -6.88
CA ARG A 175 -31.65 4.08 -6.76
C ARG A 175 -30.89 2.76 -6.81
N VAL A 176 -30.67 2.16 -5.64
CA VAL A 176 -29.99 0.86 -5.49
C VAL A 176 -30.91 -0.24 -5.97
N PHE A 177 -30.51 -1.03 -6.96
CA PHE A 177 -31.30 -2.16 -7.46
C PHE A 177 -30.65 -3.52 -7.18
N ASN A 178 -29.37 -3.55 -6.82
CA ASN A 178 -28.68 -4.77 -6.43
C ASN A 178 -27.65 -4.45 -5.34
N ALA A 179 -27.68 -5.18 -4.23
CA ALA A 179 -26.74 -4.99 -3.13
C ALA A 179 -26.45 -6.33 -2.45
N VAL A 180 -25.19 -6.76 -2.49
CA VAL A 180 -24.78 -8.10 -2.03
C VAL A 180 -23.48 -8.02 -1.24
N LEU A 181 -23.51 -8.53 -0.01
CA LEU A 181 -22.33 -8.75 0.83
C LEU A 181 -21.76 -10.13 0.55
N HIS A 182 -20.51 -10.19 0.10
CA HIS A 182 -19.78 -11.43 -0.15
C HIS A 182 -19.00 -11.86 1.09
N MET A 183 -19.23 -13.10 1.52
CA MET A 183 -18.55 -13.78 2.63
C MET A 183 -17.74 -14.99 2.14
N ASP A 184 -17.78 -15.27 0.85
CA ASP A 184 -17.19 -16.44 0.20
C ASP A 184 -15.86 -16.17 -0.52
N GLU A 185 -15.31 -14.96 -0.40
CA GLU A 185 -14.00 -14.58 -0.95
C GLU A 185 -12.94 -14.42 0.16
N ALA A 186 -11.83 -13.74 -0.13
CA ALA A 186 -10.75 -13.58 0.85
C ALA A 186 -11.15 -12.70 2.05
N THR A 187 -11.95 -11.67 1.80
CA THR A 187 -12.35 -10.64 2.76
C THR A 187 -13.82 -10.29 2.58
N PRO A 188 -14.56 -9.99 3.65
CA PRO A 188 -15.92 -9.50 3.56
C PRO A 188 -15.95 -8.17 2.81
N HIS A 189 -16.77 -8.08 1.77
CA HIS A 189 -16.95 -6.85 1.01
C HIS A 189 -18.34 -6.79 0.41
N ILE A 190 -18.89 -5.58 0.31
CA ILE A 190 -20.21 -5.36 -0.24
C ILE A 190 -20.13 -4.71 -1.61
N HIS A 191 -20.89 -5.25 -2.56
CA HIS A 191 -21.19 -4.65 -3.85
C HIS A 191 -22.53 -3.94 -3.77
N ILE A 192 -22.59 -2.68 -4.19
CA ILE A 192 -23.84 -1.90 -4.29
C ILE A 192 -23.93 -1.33 -5.70
N ASP A 193 -24.90 -1.82 -6.47
CA ASP A 193 -25.23 -1.37 -7.81
C ASP A 193 -26.46 -0.45 -7.79
N PHE A 194 -26.33 0.72 -8.41
CA PHE A 194 -27.38 1.74 -8.40
C PHE A 194 -27.48 2.53 -9.71
N VAL A 195 -28.65 3.11 -9.94
CA VAL A 195 -28.93 4.05 -11.04
C VAL A 195 -28.99 5.48 -10.48
N PRO A 196 -28.19 6.43 -10.99
CA PRO A 196 -28.27 7.81 -10.56
C PRO A 196 -29.47 8.51 -11.20
N VAL A 197 -30.37 9.02 -10.36
CA VAL A 197 -31.64 9.65 -10.76
C VAL A 197 -31.59 11.15 -10.53
N ALA A 198 -31.50 11.90 -11.61
CA ALA A 198 -31.58 13.35 -11.58
C ALA A 198 -33.01 13.79 -11.88
N THR A 199 -33.66 14.50 -10.95
CA THR A 199 -35.03 14.98 -11.07
C THR A 199 -35.07 16.47 -11.44
N GLU A 200 -36.26 16.99 -11.75
CA GLU A 200 -36.53 18.43 -11.95
C GLU A 200 -35.63 19.11 -13.00
N GLN A 201 -35.19 18.36 -14.01
CA GLN A 201 -34.28 18.87 -15.02
C GLN A 201 -35.02 19.78 -16.02
N THR A 202 -34.46 20.95 -16.28
CA THR A 202 -35.06 21.96 -17.17
C THR A 202 -34.84 21.69 -18.66
N ARG A 203 -33.87 20.83 -19.01
CA ARG A 203 -33.53 20.47 -20.38
C ARG A 203 -33.59 18.95 -20.55
N GLY A 204 -34.31 18.48 -21.57
CA GLY A 204 -34.48 17.05 -21.85
C GLY A 204 -35.62 16.44 -21.06
N LEU A 205 -35.48 15.16 -20.68
CA LEU A 205 -36.38 14.51 -19.71
C LEU A 205 -36.21 15.17 -18.33
N GLN A 206 -37.32 15.42 -17.64
CA GLN A 206 -37.31 16.03 -16.30
C GLN A 206 -36.68 15.11 -15.25
N THR A 207 -36.98 13.81 -15.32
CA THR A 207 -36.29 12.75 -14.57
C THR A 207 -35.41 11.97 -15.53
N ARG A 208 -34.10 11.94 -15.31
CA ARG A 208 -33.12 11.34 -16.22
C ARG A 208 -31.94 10.73 -15.49
N VAL A 209 -31.23 9.84 -16.17
CA VAL A 209 -29.96 9.32 -15.67
C VAL A 209 -28.90 10.41 -15.79
N SER A 210 -28.30 10.79 -14.66
CA SER A 210 -27.08 11.60 -14.67
C SER A 210 -26.40 11.57 -13.30
N MET A 211 -25.22 10.96 -13.22
CA MET A 211 -24.47 10.88 -11.98
C MET A 211 -24.15 12.26 -11.39
N LYS A 212 -23.70 13.18 -12.26
CA LYS A 212 -23.31 14.53 -11.83
C LYS A 212 -24.48 15.30 -11.22
N GLN A 213 -25.64 15.26 -11.87
CA GLN A 213 -26.81 16.00 -11.38
C GLN A 213 -27.42 15.33 -10.14
N ALA A 214 -27.49 14.00 -10.10
CA ALA A 214 -27.96 13.25 -8.93
C ALA A 214 -27.13 13.60 -7.67
N LEU A 215 -25.80 13.60 -7.78
CA LEU A 215 -24.94 13.98 -6.66
C LEU A 215 -25.05 15.47 -6.31
N LYS A 216 -25.21 16.34 -7.30
CA LYS A 216 -25.43 17.77 -7.05
C LYS A 216 -26.72 18.01 -6.27
N GLN A 217 -27.80 17.29 -6.57
CA GLN A 217 -29.06 17.36 -5.82
C GLN A 217 -28.93 16.85 -4.39
N GLN A 218 -27.98 15.95 -4.13
CA GLN A 218 -27.60 15.53 -2.78
C GLN A 218 -26.62 16.50 -2.07
N GLY A 219 -26.37 17.68 -2.64
CA GLY A 219 -25.52 18.71 -2.04
C GLY A 219 -24.03 18.58 -2.33
N PHE A 220 -23.60 17.66 -3.21
CA PHE A 220 -22.20 17.57 -3.60
C PHE A 220 -21.84 18.56 -4.70
N THR A 221 -20.85 19.40 -4.42
CA THR A 221 -20.30 20.35 -5.39
C THR A 221 -18.87 19.99 -5.72
N SER A 222 -18.48 20.15 -6.99
CA SER A 222 -17.10 19.98 -7.39
C SER A 222 -16.28 21.21 -6.96
N LEU A 223 -15.16 20.96 -6.29
CA LEU A 223 -14.17 21.98 -5.90
C LEU A 223 -12.96 21.99 -6.85
N GLY A 224 -13.09 21.38 -8.04
CA GLY A 224 -12.05 21.33 -9.08
C GLY A 224 -11.86 19.94 -9.66
N ARG A 225 -10.88 19.80 -10.58
CA ARG A 225 -10.62 18.53 -11.29
C ARG A 225 -10.27 17.36 -10.35
N ASN A 226 -9.67 17.65 -9.20
CA ASN A 226 -9.23 16.64 -8.25
C ASN A 226 -10.30 16.30 -7.20
N MET A 227 -11.35 17.11 -7.07
CA MET A 227 -12.46 16.92 -6.13
C MET A 227 -13.78 17.10 -6.87
N THR A 228 -14.17 16.04 -7.59
CA THR A 228 -15.46 15.96 -8.27
C THR A 228 -16.58 15.65 -7.28
N GLU A 229 -17.82 15.86 -7.68
CA GLU A 229 -19.00 15.47 -6.90
C GLU A 229 -18.93 13.99 -6.51
N TRP A 230 -18.47 13.13 -7.44
CA TRP A 230 -18.24 11.71 -7.20
C TRP A 230 -17.22 11.45 -6.09
N ARG A 231 -16.08 12.15 -6.11
CA ARG A 231 -15.03 11.96 -5.11
C ARG A 231 -15.48 12.43 -3.73
N ALA A 232 -16.10 13.61 -3.65
CA ALA A 232 -16.64 14.12 -2.39
C ALA A 232 -17.68 13.16 -1.79
N TRP A 233 -18.56 12.60 -2.63
CA TRP A 233 -19.50 11.58 -2.21
C TRP A 233 -18.84 10.28 -1.73
N MET A 234 -17.86 9.77 -2.47
CA MET A 234 -17.12 8.55 -2.10
C MET A 234 -16.39 8.72 -0.76
N GLU A 235 -15.78 9.88 -0.51
CA GLU A 235 -15.14 10.16 0.78
C GLU A 235 -16.16 10.27 1.92
N ARG A 236 -17.33 10.87 1.68
CA ARG A 236 -18.43 10.86 2.67
C ARG A 236 -18.86 9.43 3.02
N GLU A 237 -19.03 8.55 2.03
CA GLU A 237 -19.41 7.15 2.31
C GLU A 237 -18.31 6.37 3.05
N LYS A 238 -17.03 6.58 2.69
CA LYS A 238 -15.92 5.98 3.45
C LYS A 238 -15.87 6.48 4.89
N GLN A 239 -16.16 7.77 5.11
CA GLN A 239 -16.21 8.36 6.44
C GLN A 239 -17.36 7.76 7.27
N THR A 240 -18.56 7.62 6.70
CA THR A 240 -19.67 6.93 7.36
C THR A 240 -19.29 5.48 7.71
N LEU A 241 -18.66 4.76 6.79
CA LEU A 241 -18.21 3.40 7.05
C LEU A 241 -17.14 3.34 8.16
N ALA A 242 -16.24 4.33 8.22
CA ALA A 242 -15.25 4.44 9.28
C ALA A 242 -15.90 4.70 10.65
N GLU A 243 -16.92 5.55 10.72
CA GLU A 243 -17.69 5.85 11.94
C GLU A 243 -18.42 4.61 12.45
N LEU A 244 -19.08 3.86 11.55
CA LEU A 244 -19.71 2.58 11.89
C LEU A 244 -18.65 1.58 12.37
N ALA A 245 -17.52 1.46 11.69
CA ALA A 245 -16.46 0.56 12.10
C ALA A 245 -15.89 0.91 13.48
N GLN A 246 -15.73 2.19 13.80
CA GLN A 246 -15.30 2.65 15.12
C GLN A 246 -16.31 2.31 16.22
N ALA A 247 -17.63 2.39 15.93
CA ALA A 247 -18.67 1.96 16.85
C ALA A 247 -18.61 0.44 17.14
N HIS A 248 -18.10 -0.33 16.19
CA HIS A 248 -17.78 -1.76 16.34
C HIS A 248 -16.33 -2.01 16.76
N GLU A 249 -15.73 -1.07 17.48
CA GLU A 249 -14.41 -1.20 18.13
C GLU A 249 -13.21 -1.40 17.17
N PHE A 250 -13.34 -1.05 15.89
CA PHE A 250 -12.19 -0.99 14.99
C PHE A 250 -11.37 0.29 15.20
N GLU A 251 -10.05 0.15 15.28
CA GLU A 251 -9.12 1.27 15.13
C GLU A 251 -8.86 1.52 13.65
N ILE A 252 -9.33 2.66 13.13
CA ILE A 252 -9.17 2.99 11.70
C ILE A 252 -7.88 3.76 11.46
N VAL A 253 -7.05 3.23 10.56
CA VAL A 253 -5.84 3.89 10.05
C VAL A 253 -6.01 4.22 8.57
N SER A 254 -5.79 5.49 8.23
CA SER A 254 -5.76 5.95 6.85
C SER A 254 -4.40 5.62 6.23
N LEU A 255 -4.39 4.91 5.09
CA LEU A 255 -3.18 4.64 4.30
C LEU A 255 -2.86 5.74 3.28
N GLY A 256 -3.49 6.91 3.37
CA GLY A 256 -3.35 8.00 2.41
C GLY A 256 -4.02 7.71 1.07
N GLY A 257 -4.87 8.62 0.59
CA GLY A 257 -5.49 8.53 -0.72
C GLY A 257 -4.47 8.78 -1.83
N GLY A 258 -4.18 7.78 -2.67
CA GLY A 258 -3.22 7.96 -3.78
C GLY A 258 -2.70 6.69 -4.45
N ARG A 259 -3.04 5.50 -3.95
CA ARG A 259 -2.69 4.25 -4.62
C ARG A 259 -3.47 4.15 -5.94
N LYS A 260 -2.74 3.93 -7.05
CA LYS A 260 -3.34 3.63 -8.35
C LYS A 260 -4.24 2.40 -8.18
N HIS A 261 -5.50 2.50 -8.60
CA HIS A 261 -6.40 1.35 -8.62
C HIS A 261 -5.76 0.25 -9.47
N MET A 262 -5.46 -0.88 -8.86
CA MET A 262 -4.84 -2.04 -9.49
C MET A 262 -5.88 -3.14 -9.56
N ASP A 263 -6.02 -3.78 -10.72
CA ASP A 263 -6.96 -4.88 -10.88
C ASP A 263 -6.48 -6.13 -10.08
N LEU A 264 -7.38 -7.07 -9.77
CA LEU A 264 -7.05 -8.22 -8.93
C LEU A 264 -5.91 -9.10 -9.50
N PRO A 265 -5.90 -9.47 -10.81
CA PRO A 265 -4.74 -10.04 -11.47
C PRO A 265 -3.44 -9.23 -11.31
N GLU A 266 -3.48 -7.91 -11.53
CA GLU A 266 -2.30 -7.04 -11.40
C GLU A 266 -1.78 -7.01 -9.95
N TYR A 267 -2.68 -6.98 -8.97
CA TYR A 267 -2.33 -7.03 -7.54
C TYR A 267 -1.63 -8.33 -7.18
N ARG A 268 -2.13 -9.48 -7.67
CA ARG A 268 -1.49 -10.79 -7.46
C ARG A 268 -0.09 -10.82 -8.06
N ALA A 269 0.08 -10.31 -9.27
CA ALA A 269 1.39 -10.25 -9.91
C ALA A 269 2.38 -9.35 -9.15
N ALA A 270 1.90 -8.21 -8.62
CA ALA A 270 2.72 -7.32 -7.79
C ALA A 270 3.12 -7.97 -6.46
N ALA A 271 2.19 -8.69 -5.81
CA ALA A 271 2.45 -9.42 -4.57
C ALA A 271 3.47 -10.55 -4.77
N GLN A 272 3.32 -11.35 -5.83
CA GLN A 272 4.27 -12.42 -6.18
C GLN A 272 5.69 -11.89 -6.45
N ARG A 273 5.82 -10.73 -7.10
CA ARG A 273 7.13 -10.09 -7.31
C ARG A 273 7.77 -9.66 -5.99
N LEU A 274 6.97 -9.20 -5.02
CA LEU A 274 7.48 -8.80 -3.71
C LEU A 274 7.96 -10.01 -2.92
N GLU A 275 7.18 -11.09 -2.92
CA GLU A 275 7.52 -12.36 -2.27
C GLU A 275 8.82 -12.94 -2.85
N ALA A 276 8.96 -12.97 -4.18
CA ALA A 276 10.18 -13.44 -4.85
C ALA A 276 11.43 -12.62 -4.47
N VAL A 277 11.30 -11.30 -4.34
CA VAL A 277 12.42 -10.44 -3.90
C VAL A 277 12.76 -10.69 -2.43
N GLN A 278 11.76 -10.88 -1.58
CA GLN A 278 11.96 -11.19 -0.17
C GLN A 278 12.68 -12.54 0.02
N GLU A 279 12.28 -13.56 -0.73
CA GLU A 279 12.93 -14.87 -0.76
C GLU A 279 14.39 -14.78 -1.21
N GLN A 280 14.67 -13.98 -2.25
CA GLN A 280 16.05 -13.75 -2.72
C GLN A 280 16.93 -13.10 -1.64
N VAL A 281 16.39 -12.14 -0.88
CA VAL A 281 17.13 -11.50 0.22
C VAL A 281 17.41 -12.51 1.34
N ILE A 282 16.43 -13.33 1.72
CA ILE A 282 16.60 -14.35 2.76
C ILE A 282 17.64 -15.40 2.32
N ALA A 283 17.59 -15.84 1.07
CA ALA A 283 18.54 -16.81 0.53
C ALA A 283 19.97 -16.24 0.49
N ALA A 284 20.13 -14.98 0.08
CA ALA A 284 21.43 -14.31 0.05
C ALA A 284 22.04 -14.12 1.45
N ASP A 285 21.22 -13.77 2.45
CA ASP A 285 21.68 -13.66 3.85
C ASP A 285 22.15 -15.02 4.41
N GLN A 286 21.47 -16.12 4.05
CA GLN A 286 21.88 -17.48 4.44
C GLN A 286 23.20 -17.88 3.77
N GLU A 287 23.35 -17.65 2.47
CA GLU A 287 24.59 -17.97 1.74
C GLU A 287 25.78 -17.18 2.31
N LEU A 288 25.59 -15.91 2.67
CA LEU A 288 26.64 -15.09 3.26
C LEU A 288 27.07 -15.60 4.65
N ALA A 289 26.11 -16.01 5.49
CA ALA A 289 26.40 -16.61 6.79
C ALA A 289 27.21 -17.91 6.68
N ASP A 290 26.89 -18.76 5.70
CA ASP A 290 27.61 -20.01 5.46
C ASP A 290 29.03 -19.76 4.93
N LEU A 291 29.20 -18.83 4.00
CA LEU A 291 30.52 -18.43 3.48
C LEU A 291 31.42 -17.84 4.58
N GLU A 292 30.88 -17.04 5.49
CA GLU A 292 31.63 -16.51 6.64
C GLU A 292 32.08 -17.63 7.60
N LYS A 293 31.22 -18.60 7.85
CA LYS A 293 31.54 -19.76 8.70
C LYS A 293 32.64 -20.60 8.08
N GLN A 294 32.57 -20.85 6.76
CA GLN A 294 33.62 -21.57 6.03
C GLN A 294 34.95 -20.83 6.04
N LYS A 295 34.96 -19.51 5.81
CA LYS A 295 36.17 -18.68 5.90
C LYS A 295 36.81 -18.75 7.28
N LYS A 296 36.01 -18.70 8.35
CA LYS A 296 36.52 -18.80 9.73
C LYS A 296 37.14 -20.16 10.03
N ALA A 297 36.51 -21.25 9.56
CA ALA A 297 37.05 -22.60 9.70
C ALA A 297 38.38 -22.77 8.94
N LEU A 298 38.42 -22.34 7.68
CA LEU A 298 39.63 -22.35 6.84
C LEU A 298 40.76 -21.53 7.46
N GLY A 299 40.48 -20.34 7.97
CA GLY A 299 41.46 -19.51 8.69
C GLY A 299 41.95 -20.12 10.00
N GLY A 300 41.20 -21.04 10.61
CA GLY A 300 41.65 -21.85 11.75
C GLY A 300 42.62 -22.95 11.31
N THR A 301 42.27 -23.70 10.26
CA THR A 301 43.10 -24.79 9.71
C THR A 301 44.44 -24.27 9.18
N VAL A 302 44.45 -23.14 8.46
CA VAL A 302 45.68 -22.52 7.97
C VAL A 302 46.61 -22.10 9.13
N ARG A 303 46.05 -21.60 10.24
CA ARG A 303 46.84 -21.27 11.44
C ARG A 303 47.43 -22.51 12.12
N ALA A 304 46.65 -23.60 12.20
CA ALA A 304 47.12 -24.86 12.76
C ALA A 304 48.23 -25.49 11.90
N LEU A 305 48.10 -25.45 10.56
CA LEU A 305 49.12 -25.96 9.64
C LEU A 305 50.41 -25.14 9.70
N LYS A 306 50.33 -23.80 9.76
CA LYS A 306 51.51 -22.94 9.98
C LYS A 306 52.18 -23.16 11.34
N ALA A 307 51.41 -23.54 12.36
CA ALA A 307 51.97 -23.88 13.67
C ALA A 307 52.65 -25.25 13.66
N ALA A 308 52.09 -26.22 12.93
CA ALA A 308 52.70 -27.54 12.73
C ALA A 308 53.98 -27.48 11.88
N GLU A 309 54.04 -26.59 10.88
CA GLU A 309 55.25 -26.30 10.09
C GLU A 309 56.40 -25.75 10.95
N LYS A 310 56.08 -25.02 12.03
CA LYS A 310 57.07 -24.52 13.00
C LYS A 310 57.54 -25.56 14.02
N VAL A 311 56.90 -26.73 14.09
CA VAL A 311 57.40 -27.85 14.90
C VAL A 311 58.48 -28.54 14.06
N GLN A 312 59.70 -28.00 14.15
CA GLN A 312 60.90 -28.68 13.69
C GLN A 312 60.93 -30.07 14.32
N VAL A 313 60.90 -31.11 13.49
CA VAL A 313 61.40 -32.42 13.90
C VAL A 313 62.85 -32.19 14.34
N ARG A 314 63.21 -32.55 15.58
CA ARG A 314 64.60 -32.46 16.07
C ARG A 314 65.45 -33.43 15.25
N LEU A 315 66.00 -32.92 14.16
CA LEU A 315 66.95 -33.63 13.29
C LEU A 315 68.36 -33.62 13.90
N ASP A 316 68.57 -32.76 14.90
CA ASP A 316 69.81 -32.52 15.63
C ASP A 316 70.30 -33.75 16.43
N THR A 317 69.42 -34.74 16.65
CA THR A 317 69.74 -36.03 17.27
C THR A 317 70.36 -37.04 16.31
N ILE A 318 70.37 -36.78 15.01
CA ILE A 318 71.00 -37.65 13.99
C ILE A 318 72.38 -37.05 13.66
N GLN A 319 73.46 -37.73 14.05
CA GLN A 319 74.84 -37.34 13.74
C GLN A 319 75.47 -38.34 12.77
N PRO A 320 75.26 -38.18 11.45
CA PRO A 320 75.85 -39.05 10.45
C PRO A 320 77.35 -38.77 10.29
N GLU A 321 78.18 -39.81 10.34
CA GLU A 321 79.60 -39.72 10.03
C GLU A 321 79.86 -40.14 8.58
N LYS A 322 80.69 -39.37 7.86
CA LYS A 322 81.09 -39.69 6.49
C LYS A 322 82.29 -40.64 6.52
N THR A 323 82.14 -41.82 5.95
CA THR A 323 83.26 -42.74 5.73
C THR A 323 84.13 -42.27 4.57
N LEU A 324 85.41 -42.66 4.52
CA LEU A 324 86.38 -42.30 3.49
C LEU A 324 85.93 -42.65 2.05
N THR A 325 85.01 -43.61 1.89
CA THR A 325 84.41 -44.03 0.61
C THR A 325 83.11 -43.27 0.27
N GLY A 326 82.68 -42.33 1.12
CA GLY A 326 81.47 -41.53 0.92
C GLY A 326 80.18 -42.15 1.47
N ALA A 327 80.22 -43.34 2.07
CA ALA A 327 79.06 -43.95 2.73
C ALA A 327 78.78 -43.32 4.11
N VAL A 328 77.51 -43.28 4.51
CA VAL A 328 77.07 -42.71 5.79
C VAL A 328 77.06 -43.78 6.88
N LYS A 329 77.67 -43.50 8.03
CA LYS A 329 77.70 -44.38 9.22
C LYS A 329 76.94 -43.72 10.38
N GLY A 330 76.26 -44.52 11.20
CA GLY A 330 75.57 -44.04 12.42
C GLY A 330 74.06 -43.76 12.30
N VAL A 331 73.40 -44.21 11.21
CA VAL A 331 71.95 -44.07 11.01
C VAL A 331 71.30 -45.45 10.92
N THR A 332 70.21 -45.70 11.66
CA THR A 332 69.47 -46.97 11.63
C THR A 332 68.45 -47.00 10.50
N VAL A 333 68.05 -48.20 10.06
CA VAL A 333 67.01 -48.38 9.03
C VAL A 333 65.68 -47.73 9.47
N GLU A 334 65.30 -47.88 10.74
CA GLU A 334 64.10 -47.24 11.30
C GLU A 334 64.15 -45.70 11.22
N GLN A 335 65.32 -45.09 11.44
CA GLN A 335 65.48 -43.63 11.28
C GLN A 335 65.31 -43.19 9.82
N VAL A 336 65.81 -43.98 8.86
CA VAL A 336 65.63 -43.73 7.42
C VAL A 336 64.15 -43.87 7.02
N GLU A 337 63.45 -44.89 7.53
CA GLU A 337 62.01 -45.07 7.28
C GLU A 337 61.17 -43.94 7.89
N GLN A 338 61.49 -43.51 9.10
CA GLN A 338 60.85 -42.36 9.75
C GLN A 338 61.08 -41.05 8.97
N LEU A 339 62.29 -40.83 8.44
CA LEU A 339 62.61 -39.69 7.58
C LEU A 339 61.84 -39.73 6.26
N LYS A 340 61.74 -40.90 5.62
CA LYS A 340 60.96 -41.08 4.39
C LYS A 340 59.47 -40.83 4.62
N ALA A 341 58.91 -41.33 5.73
CA ALA A 341 57.53 -41.09 6.13
C ALA A 341 57.26 -39.63 6.52
N ALA A 342 58.24 -38.94 7.13
CA ALA A 342 58.16 -37.51 7.42
C ALA A 342 58.20 -36.68 6.12
N ALA A 343 59.08 -37.02 5.18
CA ALA A 343 59.18 -36.35 3.89
C ALA A 343 57.89 -36.49 3.07
N LEU A 344 57.30 -37.69 3.01
CA LEU A 344 56.02 -37.91 2.32
C LEU A 344 54.87 -37.11 2.96
N ARG A 345 54.80 -37.06 4.30
CA ARG A 345 53.83 -36.22 5.02
C ARG A 345 54.05 -34.74 4.76
N GLY A 346 55.30 -34.29 4.67
CA GLY A 346 55.66 -32.91 4.30
C GLY A 346 55.14 -32.52 2.93
N VAL A 347 55.37 -33.36 1.91
CA VAL A 347 54.87 -33.12 0.54
C VAL A 347 53.34 -33.09 0.49
N GLN A 348 52.65 -33.99 1.20
CA GLN A 348 51.18 -33.98 1.28
C GLN A 348 50.65 -32.73 2.00
N ALA A 349 51.31 -32.30 3.08
CA ALA A 349 50.94 -31.08 3.79
C ALA A 349 51.15 -29.83 2.93
N GLU A 350 52.25 -29.74 2.18
CA GLU A 350 52.51 -28.65 1.23
C GLU A 350 51.44 -28.57 0.13
N GLN A 351 51.04 -29.71 -0.44
CA GLN A 351 49.96 -29.77 -1.42
C GLN A 351 48.63 -29.29 -0.82
N MET A 352 48.28 -29.75 0.38
CA MET A 352 47.06 -29.35 1.08
C MET A 352 47.07 -27.86 1.42
N VAL A 353 48.20 -27.30 1.88
CA VAL A 353 48.35 -25.85 2.14
C VAL A 353 48.14 -25.06 0.86
N LYS A 354 48.66 -25.54 -0.29
CA LYS A 354 48.50 -24.87 -1.59
C LYS A 354 47.03 -24.84 -2.04
N GLU A 355 46.29 -25.94 -1.90
CA GLU A 355 44.85 -25.99 -2.21
C GLU A 355 44.02 -25.11 -1.27
N LEU A 356 44.28 -25.17 0.04
CA LEU A 356 43.57 -24.34 1.03
C LEU A 356 43.84 -22.85 0.81
N THR A 357 45.05 -22.50 0.40
CA THR A 357 45.40 -21.11 0.06
C THR A 357 44.66 -20.64 -1.18
N LYS A 358 44.55 -21.49 -2.21
CA LYS A 358 43.75 -21.18 -3.41
C LYS A 358 42.28 -20.93 -3.07
N LYS A 359 41.65 -21.85 -2.31
CA LYS A 359 40.25 -21.70 -1.86
C LYS A 359 40.05 -20.46 -0.98
N ASN A 360 41.00 -20.16 -0.11
CA ASN A 360 40.93 -18.96 0.73
C ASN A 360 41.02 -17.68 -0.12
N ASN A 361 41.86 -17.65 -1.15
CA ASN A 361 41.95 -16.50 -2.06
C ASN A 361 40.66 -16.33 -2.89
N GLU A 362 40.04 -17.42 -3.36
CA GLU A 362 38.75 -17.38 -4.07
C GLU A 362 37.60 -16.89 -3.16
N LEU A 363 37.54 -17.33 -1.91
CA LEU A 363 36.57 -16.81 -0.95
C LEU A 363 36.82 -15.33 -0.63
N GLN A 364 38.09 -14.94 -0.52
CA GLN A 364 38.50 -13.57 -0.22
C GLN A 364 38.16 -12.60 -1.37
N SER A 365 38.05 -13.08 -2.61
CA SER A 365 37.57 -12.28 -3.76
C SER A 365 36.04 -12.28 -3.91
N ARG A 366 35.34 -13.38 -3.59
CA ARG A 366 33.86 -13.44 -3.71
C ARG A 366 33.11 -12.69 -2.60
N ILE A 367 33.60 -12.74 -1.36
CA ILE A 367 32.92 -12.12 -0.21
C ILE A 367 32.67 -10.62 -0.41
N PRO A 368 33.62 -9.80 -0.87
CA PRO A 368 33.38 -8.39 -1.15
C PRO A 368 32.30 -8.15 -2.22
N SER A 369 32.25 -9.00 -3.25
CA SER A 369 31.26 -8.88 -4.33
C SER A 369 29.84 -9.14 -3.84
N VAL A 370 29.64 -10.24 -3.10
CA VAL A 370 28.34 -10.59 -2.53
C VAL A 370 27.93 -9.58 -1.45
N SER A 371 28.87 -9.14 -0.60
CA SER A 371 28.62 -8.08 0.39
C SER A 371 28.15 -6.79 -0.29
N LYS A 372 28.78 -6.40 -1.41
CA LYS A 372 28.39 -5.21 -2.17
C LYS A 372 26.98 -5.35 -2.75
N GLN A 373 26.64 -6.50 -3.33
CA GLN A 373 25.29 -6.76 -3.85
C GLN A 373 24.23 -6.71 -2.74
N LEU A 374 24.56 -7.22 -1.55
CA LEU A 374 23.68 -7.16 -0.39
C LEU A 374 23.50 -5.72 0.11
N ASP A 375 24.57 -4.93 0.17
CA ASP A 375 24.51 -3.51 0.54
C ASP A 375 23.70 -2.71 -0.47
N GLU A 376 23.85 -2.98 -1.77
CA GLU A 376 23.04 -2.38 -2.84
C GLU A 376 21.55 -2.75 -2.70
N ALA A 377 21.24 -4.02 -2.42
CA ALA A 377 19.86 -4.47 -2.19
C ALA A 377 19.25 -3.81 -0.95
N LYS A 378 20.00 -3.72 0.16
CA LYS A 378 19.58 -3.03 1.40
C LYS A 378 19.40 -1.53 1.16
N ALA A 379 20.29 -0.89 0.41
CA ALA A 379 20.16 0.53 0.05
C ALA A 379 18.92 0.76 -0.82
N GLN A 380 18.65 -0.10 -1.81
CA GLN A 380 17.43 -0.03 -2.62
C GLN A 380 16.18 -0.22 -1.77
N GLN A 381 16.18 -1.16 -0.82
CA GLN A 381 15.06 -1.35 0.10
C GLN A 381 14.81 -0.10 0.96
N LYS A 382 15.88 0.51 1.50
CA LYS A 382 15.78 1.75 2.28
C LYS A 382 15.25 2.91 1.47
N ILE A 383 15.75 3.11 0.25
CA ILE A 383 15.25 4.13 -0.68
C ILE A 383 13.77 3.90 -1.00
N ARG A 384 13.33 2.65 -1.17
CA ARG A 384 11.90 2.34 -1.39
C ARG A 384 11.03 2.66 -0.18
N GLN A 385 11.50 2.37 1.03
CA GLN A 385 10.80 2.73 2.28
C GLN A 385 10.72 4.26 2.45
N GLU A 386 11.82 4.97 2.21
CA GLU A 386 11.84 6.44 2.26
C GLU A 386 10.93 7.05 1.19
N ASN A 387 10.91 6.51 -0.03
CA ASN A 387 9.98 6.96 -1.07
C ASN A 387 8.51 6.73 -0.69
N GLN A 388 8.19 5.59 -0.06
CA GLN A 388 6.83 5.35 0.44
C GLN A 388 6.46 6.35 1.54
N ARG A 389 7.38 6.64 2.47
CA ARG A 389 7.17 7.65 3.51
C ARG A 389 6.98 9.04 2.92
N LEU A 390 7.84 9.45 1.99
CA LEU A 390 7.73 10.74 1.31
C LEU A 390 6.44 10.86 0.50
N GLN A 391 5.93 9.76 -0.06
CA GLN A 391 4.61 9.74 -0.70
C GLN A 391 3.48 9.99 0.31
N MET A 392 3.54 9.39 1.50
CA MET A 392 2.57 9.65 2.57
C MET A 392 2.65 11.11 3.06
N ASP A 393 3.86 11.61 3.28
CA ASP A 393 4.08 13.00 3.70
C ASP A 393 3.59 13.98 2.61
N MET A 394 3.80 13.66 1.33
CA MET A 394 3.29 14.48 0.21
C MET A 394 1.76 14.50 0.18
N VAL A 395 1.09 13.37 0.40
CA VAL A 395 -0.38 13.31 0.48
C VAL A 395 -0.90 14.13 1.66
N TYR A 396 -0.30 13.97 2.84
CA TYR A 396 -0.66 14.72 4.04
C TYR A 396 -0.48 16.23 3.85
N LEU A 397 0.64 16.67 3.29
CA LEU A 397 0.89 18.08 3.01
C LEU A 397 -0.06 18.64 1.94
N GLN A 398 -0.48 17.82 0.97
CA GLN A 398 -1.51 18.21 0.00
C GLN A 398 -2.88 18.39 0.66
N GLU A 399 -3.27 17.51 1.60
CA GLU A 399 -4.50 17.66 2.37
C GLU A 399 -4.48 18.94 3.21
N GLN A 400 -3.40 19.20 3.95
CA GLN A 400 -3.23 20.42 4.74
C GLN A 400 -3.26 21.68 3.88
N LEU A 401 -2.58 21.67 2.72
CA LEU A 401 -2.61 22.79 1.79
C LEU A 401 -4.02 23.05 1.26
N GLU A 402 -4.80 22.00 1.02
CA GLU A 402 -6.17 22.11 0.53
C GLU A 402 -7.13 22.62 1.62
N GLU A 403 -6.95 22.19 2.88
CA GLU A 403 -7.68 22.73 4.03
C GLU A 403 -7.43 24.23 4.21
N GLU A 404 -6.17 24.65 4.16
CA GLU A 404 -5.78 26.07 4.24
C GLU A 404 -6.35 26.89 3.08
N ARG A 405 -6.35 26.33 1.87
CA ARG A 405 -6.97 26.96 0.69
C ARG A 405 -8.48 27.09 0.85
N ASN A 406 -9.15 26.06 1.33
CA ASN A 406 -10.60 26.06 1.56
C ASN A 406 -10.98 27.01 2.70
N PHE A 407 -10.18 27.10 3.75
CA PHE A 407 -10.35 28.09 4.81
C PHE A 407 -10.19 29.51 4.26
N SER A 408 -9.10 29.77 3.52
CA SER A 408 -8.85 31.07 2.89
C SER A 408 -9.96 31.47 1.93
N ALA A 409 -10.45 30.55 1.09
CA ALA A 409 -11.54 30.81 0.16
C ALA A 409 -12.85 31.16 0.89
N ARG A 410 -13.18 30.45 1.98
CA ARG A 410 -14.36 30.77 2.81
C ARG A 410 -14.23 32.13 3.48
N LEU A 411 -13.04 32.46 3.98
CA LEU A 411 -12.76 33.75 4.60
C LEU A 411 -12.91 34.89 3.58
N LEU A 412 -12.33 34.76 2.38
CA LEU A 412 -12.46 35.74 1.31
C LEU A 412 -13.92 35.92 0.88
N ALA A 413 -14.65 34.83 0.65
CA ALA A 413 -16.07 34.90 0.31
C ALA A 413 -16.92 35.58 1.41
N GLY A 414 -16.58 35.35 2.68
CA GLY A 414 -17.23 36.03 3.81
C GLY A 414 -16.91 37.53 3.86
N ILE A 415 -15.68 37.92 3.55
CA ILE A 415 -15.28 39.34 3.45
C ILE A 415 -16.01 40.01 2.28
N ASP A 416 -16.07 39.38 1.11
CA ASP A 416 -16.77 39.90 -0.07
C ASP A 416 -18.26 40.11 0.24
N ALA A 417 -18.93 39.11 0.83
CA ALA A 417 -20.34 39.21 1.21
C ALA A 417 -20.59 40.33 2.25
N ALA A 418 -19.66 40.54 3.19
CA ALA A 418 -19.76 41.64 4.14
C ALA A 418 -19.58 43.01 3.47
N LEU A 419 -18.69 43.12 2.50
CA LEU A 419 -18.47 44.36 1.73
C LEU A 419 -19.66 44.66 0.82
N ASP A 420 -20.26 43.66 0.19
CA ASP A 420 -21.49 43.80 -0.62
C ASP A 420 -22.66 44.27 0.25
N TYR A 421 -22.85 43.65 1.43
CA TYR A 421 -23.87 44.08 2.39
C TYR A 421 -23.66 45.54 2.83
N LEU A 422 -22.43 45.91 3.16
CA LEU A 422 -22.06 47.28 3.52
C LEU A 422 -22.30 48.25 2.36
N TRP A 423 -22.04 47.84 1.11
CA TRP A 423 -22.26 48.66 -0.08
C TRP A 423 -23.75 48.99 -0.29
N GLU A 424 -24.63 48.01 -0.08
CA GLU A 424 -26.07 48.17 -0.20
C GLU A 424 -26.68 49.04 0.92
N HIS A 425 -26.11 49.00 2.13
CA HIS A 425 -26.72 49.60 3.32
C HIS A 425 -26.05 50.90 3.79
N LEU A 426 -24.86 51.27 3.28
CA LEU A 426 -24.19 52.52 3.65
C LEU A 426 -24.62 53.70 2.76
N PRO A 427 -24.73 54.92 3.35
CA PRO A 427 -24.90 56.16 2.60
C PRO A 427 -23.79 56.38 1.55
N GLU A 428 -24.18 56.93 0.40
CA GLU A 428 -23.29 57.31 -0.73
C GLU A 428 -21.93 57.91 -0.32
N PRO A 429 -21.84 58.88 0.62
CA PRO A 429 -20.56 59.48 1.02
C PRO A 429 -19.53 58.51 1.62
N LEU A 430 -19.98 57.34 2.11
CA LEU A 430 -19.14 56.34 2.78
C LEU A 430 -18.71 55.19 1.85
N ARG A 431 -19.29 55.09 0.65
CA ARG A 431 -18.96 54.05 -0.36
C ARG A 431 -17.49 54.02 -0.79
N PRO A 432 -16.77 55.16 -0.92
CA PRO A 432 -15.34 55.14 -1.26
C PRO A 432 -14.44 54.43 -0.24
N ILE A 433 -14.91 54.23 1.00
CA ILE A 433 -14.18 53.47 2.03
C ILE A 433 -14.23 51.97 1.74
N ILE A 434 -15.34 51.48 1.17
CA ILE A 434 -15.53 50.08 0.77
C ILE A 434 -14.64 49.72 -0.42
N GLU A 435 -14.53 50.62 -1.41
CA GLU A 435 -13.63 50.44 -2.55
C GLU A 435 -12.16 50.35 -2.10
N LYS A 436 -11.75 51.18 -1.13
CA LYS A 436 -10.41 51.06 -0.53
C LYS A 436 -10.22 49.75 0.24
N ALA A 437 -11.26 49.25 0.91
CA ALA A 437 -11.20 47.97 1.61
C ALA A 437 -11.07 46.78 0.64
N GLN A 438 -11.77 46.81 -0.50
CA GLN A 438 -11.64 45.81 -1.57
C GLN A 438 -10.24 45.77 -2.18
N GLN A 439 -9.58 46.92 -2.34
CA GLN A 439 -8.20 47.00 -2.86
C GLN A 439 -7.16 46.39 -1.91
N LEU A 440 -7.47 46.21 -0.62
CA LEU A 440 -6.58 45.61 0.37
C LEU A 440 -6.73 44.09 0.46
N ILE A 441 -7.73 43.49 -0.22
CA ILE A 441 -7.92 42.04 -0.25
C ILE A 441 -6.85 41.42 -1.16
N PRO A 442 -6.02 40.50 -0.65
CA PRO A 442 -5.03 39.83 -1.48
C PRO A 442 -5.71 38.98 -2.55
N VAL A 443 -5.38 39.21 -3.82
CA VAL A 443 -5.82 38.37 -4.93
C VAL A 443 -5.10 37.02 -4.80
N PRO A 444 -5.81 35.89 -4.67
CA PRO A 444 -5.15 34.60 -4.55
C PRO A 444 -4.35 34.32 -5.82
N ASP A 445 -3.06 34.01 -5.63
CA ASP A 445 -2.14 33.64 -6.69
C ASP A 445 -2.54 32.24 -7.19
N VAL A 446 -3.53 32.18 -8.07
CA VAL A 446 -3.95 30.93 -8.73
C VAL A 446 -2.87 30.62 -9.76
N GLN A 447 -1.74 30.08 -9.31
CA GLN A 447 -0.80 29.42 -10.21
C GLN A 447 -1.55 28.27 -10.88
N LYS A 448 -1.99 28.50 -12.12
CA LYS A 448 -2.47 27.45 -13.01
C LYS A 448 -1.41 26.34 -13.01
N PRO A 449 -1.81 25.06 -12.87
CA PRO A 449 -0.85 23.98 -12.93
C PRO A 449 -0.10 24.08 -14.25
N VAL A 450 1.22 24.30 -14.17
CA VAL A 450 2.10 24.23 -15.33
C VAL A 450 1.83 22.89 -16.00
N GLN A 451 1.34 22.93 -17.23
CA GLN A 451 1.24 21.75 -18.07
C GLN A 451 2.65 21.15 -18.13
N LYS A 452 2.89 20.06 -17.40
CA LYS A 452 3.98 19.16 -17.75
C LYS A 452 3.60 18.59 -19.11
N GLN A 453 4.09 19.23 -20.17
CA GLN A 453 4.22 18.58 -21.47
C GLN A 453 4.89 17.24 -21.20
N GLU A 454 4.18 16.17 -21.54
CA GLU A 454 4.78 14.86 -21.73
C GLU A 454 5.87 15.03 -22.79
N ARG A 455 7.11 15.30 -22.35
CA ARG A 455 8.27 15.01 -23.18
C ARG A 455 8.33 13.50 -23.28
N GLY A 456 7.82 12.99 -24.40
CA GLY A 456 8.07 11.62 -24.81
C GLY A 456 9.58 11.37 -24.75
N HIS A 457 9.99 10.52 -23.82
CA HIS A 457 11.31 9.93 -23.86
C HIS A 457 11.31 8.95 -25.05
N SER A 458 11.77 9.47 -26.20
CA SER A 458 12.31 8.65 -27.27
C SER A 458 13.40 7.77 -26.66
N TRP A 459 13.14 6.47 -26.57
CA TRP A 459 14.18 5.49 -26.35
C TRP A 459 15.08 5.52 -27.57
N GLY A 460 16.20 6.22 -27.43
CA GLY A 460 17.29 6.17 -28.39
C GLY A 460 17.84 4.76 -28.42
N ASP A 461 17.65 4.13 -29.57
CA ASP A 461 18.63 3.30 -30.28
C ASP A 461 19.86 2.87 -29.46
N MET A 462 19.85 1.60 -29.05
CA MET A 462 21.09 0.84 -28.88
C MET A 462 20.92 -0.47 -29.62
N SER A 463 21.24 -0.43 -30.90
CA SER A 463 21.57 -1.60 -31.69
C SER A 463 22.89 -2.25 -31.21
N LEU A 464 22.81 -3.59 -31.10
CA LEU A 464 23.85 -4.62 -30.97
C LEU A 464 24.60 -4.74 -29.63
#